data_AF-A0A7S0MQ78-F1
#
_entry.id   AF-A0A7S0MQ78-F1
#
_cell.length_a   1.000
_cell.length_b   1.000
_cell.length_c   1.000
_cell.angle_alpha   90.00
_cell.angle_beta   90.00
_cell.angle_gamma   90.00
#
_symmetry.space_group_name_H-M   'P 1'
#
loop_
_entity.id
_entity.type
_entity.pdbx_description
1 polymer ?
#
loop_
_entity_poly.entity_id
_entity_poly.type
_entity_poly.pdbx_seq_one_letter_code
_entity_poly.pdbx_strand_id
1 'polypeptide(L)'
;MYTVTRHAIAASRPRMSFGAGRPAHSHRTCQVRQPTRTSFVHRVSTLRTRCQAKGFGGANNTGGSEGNVTGEVDFVKERRKQRQATEVLAELLKAKDREAAAASMIEDLTEEFFMMASAYLDMAKKEKQTEVVAQVETALQAALKEKEKTLRPEIRLLNRLLRAKTKAERAALLSTDAPSLTSDKGYFFTLLERMAKDVERQPANQKQKELVSQLKAIKTEATRERGSLN
;
A
#
# COMPACT_ATOMS: atom_id res chain seq x y z
N MET A 1 -42.71 26.56 32.82
CA MET A 1 -41.94 27.80 32.65
C MET A 1 -40.49 27.49 33.00
N TYR A 2 -39.61 27.33 32.00
CA TYR A 2 -38.21 26.95 32.21
C TYR A 2 -37.31 28.14 31.92
N THR A 3 -36.51 28.53 32.91
CA THR A 3 -35.55 29.63 32.84
C THR A 3 -34.26 29.17 32.18
N VAL A 4 -33.87 29.89 31.12
CA VAL A 4 -32.64 29.68 30.34
C VAL A 4 -31.55 30.57 30.92
N THR A 5 -30.53 29.97 31.55
CA THR A 5 -29.36 30.70 32.06
C THR A 5 -28.22 30.61 31.05
N ARG A 6 -27.95 31.71 30.34
CA ARG A 6 -26.78 31.88 29.46
C ARG A 6 -25.54 32.21 30.30
N HIS A 7 -24.50 31.39 30.22
CA HIS A 7 -23.16 31.77 30.67
C HIS A 7 -22.26 32.06 29.45
N ALA A 8 -21.88 33.32 29.34
CA ALA A 8 -20.85 33.80 28.43
C ALA A 8 -19.48 33.50 29.03
N ILE A 9 -18.60 32.83 28.27
CA ILE A 9 -17.19 32.66 28.64
C ILE A 9 -16.37 33.58 27.74
N ALA A 10 -15.75 34.55 28.40
CA ALA A 10 -14.93 35.60 27.81
C ALA A 10 -13.58 35.06 27.32
N ALA A 11 -13.11 35.70 26.24
CA ALA A 11 -11.84 35.43 25.58
C ALA A 11 -10.63 35.88 26.41
N SER A 12 -9.58 35.06 26.43
CA SER A 12 -8.24 35.46 26.85
C SER A 12 -7.20 34.85 25.91
N ARG A 13 -6.72 35.65 24.95
CA ARG A 13 -5.56 35.31 24.10
C ARG A 13 -4.29 35.89 24.73
N PRO A 14 -3.26 35.08 25.03
CA PRO A 14 -1.94 35.62 25.32
C PRO A 14 -1.14 35.88 24.03
N ARG A 15 -0.50 37.05 24.04
CA ARG A 15 0.34 37.69 23.03
C ARG A 15 1.80 37.48 23.45
N MET A 16 2.59 36.74 22.68
CA MET A 16 4.05 36.59 22.83
C MET A 16 4.59 36.13 21.48
N SER A 17 5.73 36.52 20.91
CA SER A 17 6.62 37.68 20.97
C SER A 17 7.59 37.43 19.81
N PHE A 18 7.79 38.41 18.93
CA PHE A 18 8.72 38.31 17.80
C PHE A 18 10.17 38.27 18.30
N GLY A 19 10.85 37.14 18.09
CA GLY A 19 12.29 37.02 18.25
C GLY A 19 12.98 37.17 16.90
N ALA A 20 13.45 38.37 16.59
CA ALA A 20 14.37 38.63 15.49
C ALA A 20 15.79 38.24 15.93
N GLY A 21 16.41 37.30 15.20
CA GLY A 21 17.78 36.86 15.42
C GLY A 21 18.45 36.42 14.12
N ARG A 22 18.98 37.38 13.38
CA ARG A 22 20.14 37.24 12.48
C ARG A 22 21.32 37.96 13.19
N PRO A 23 22.62 37.67 12.96
CA PRO A 23 23.16 37.36 11.62
C PRO A 23 24.43 36.47 11.55
N ALA A 24 24.87 36.27 10.29
CA ALA A 24 26.25 36.37 9.80
C ALA A 24 27.20 35.15 9.75
N HIS A 25 27.75 34.98 8.53
CA HIS A 25 29.04 34.42 8.11
C HIS A 25 29.32 32.91 8.24
N SER A 26 29.47 32.24 7.10
CA SER A 26 30.82 31.97 6.55
C SER A 26 30.73 31.44 5.11
N HIS A 27 31.45 32.09 4.21
CA HIS A 27 31.74 31.61 2.87
C HIS A 27 32.71 30.41 2.94
N ARG A 28 32.36 29.29 2.30
CA ARG A 28 33.36 28.39 1.70
C ARG A 28 32.91 27.98 0.31
N THR A 29 33.47 28.69 -0.66
CA THR A 29 33.59 28.27 -2.05
C THR A 29 34.53 27.07 -2.13
N CYS A 30 34.03 25.92 -2.54
CA CYS A 30 34.84 24.86 -3.14
C CYS A 30 34.35 24.64 -4.56
N GLN A 31 34.95 25.38 -5.50
CA GLN A 31 34.97 24.98 -6.91
C GLN A 31 35.86 23.75 -7.04
N VAL A 32 35.33 22.63 -7.52
CA VAL A 32 36.14 21.57 -8.12
C VAL A 32 35.46 21.05 -9.38
N ARG A 33 36.01 21.52 -10.51
CA ARG A 33 36.24 20.86 -11.80
C ARG A 33 35.12 20.02 -12.41
N GLN A 34 34.59 20.55 -13.51
CA GLN A 34 34.10 19.74 -14.64
C GLN A 34 35.27 18.99 -15.29
N PRO A 35 35.12 17.70 -15.64
CA PRO A 35 35.83 17.11 -16.75
C PRO A 35 34.99 17.16 -18.03
N THR A 36 35.69 17.52 -19.09
CA THR A 36 35.29 17.71 -20.47
C THR A 36 34.74 16.45 -21.14
N ARG A 37 33.84 16.69 -22.11
CA ARG A 37 33.52 15.84 -23.26
C ARG A 37 34.77 15.12 -23.80
N THR A 38 34.64 13.84 -24.16
CA THR A 38 34.89 13.32 -25.53
C THR A 38 34.58 11.82 -25.61
N SER A 39 33.64 11.47 -26.49
CA SER A 39 33.60 10.30 -27.39
C SER A 39 34.45 9.07 -27.05
N PHE A 40 33.80 7.90 -26.90
CA PHE A 40 34.29 6.71 -27.60
C PHE A 40 33.16 5.74 -27.96
N VAL A 41 33.30 5.25 -29.18
CA VAL A 41 32.38 4.47 -29.99
C VAL A 41 32.63 2.98 -29.75
N HIS A 42 31.59 2.17 -29.91
CA HIS A 42 31.55 0.71 -30.12
C HIS A 42 32.67 -0.18 -29.54
N ARG A 43 32.29 -1.14 -28.69
CA ARG A 43 32.79 -2.50 -28.87
C ARG A 43 31.80 -3.57 -28.46
N VAL A 44 31.24 -4.18 -29.49
CA VAL A 44 30.71 -5.54 -29.50
C VAL A 44 31.83 -6.48 -29.07
N SER A 45 31.59 -7.29 -28.04
CA SER A 45 32.39 -8.49 -27.77
C SER A 45 31.45 -9.63 -27.42
N THR A 46 31.10 -10.32 -28.49
CA THR A 46 30.74 -11.73 -28.57
C THR A 46 31.57 -12.60 -27.62
N LEU A 47 30.93 -13.15 -26.59
CA LEU A 47 31.46 -14.34 -25.93
C LEU A 47 30.76 -15.56 -26.51
N ARG A 48 31.48 -16.17 -27.45
CA ARG A 48 31.29 -17.50 -28.00
C ARG A 48 31.07 -18.51 -26.88
N THR A 49 29.89 -19.11 -26.91
CA THR A 49 29.58 -20.44 -26.41
C THR A 49 30.56 -21.48 -26.95
N ARG A 50 31.14 -22.26 -26.04
CA ARG A 50 31.96 -23.44 -26.36
C ARG A 50 31.04 -24.65 -26.43
N CYS A 51 30.88 -25.19 -27.63
CA CYS A 51 30.22 -26.46 -27.88
C CYS A 51 31.01 -27.62 -27.26
N GLN A 52 30.33 -28.53 -26.57
CA GLN A 52 30.65 -29.96 -26.59
C GLN A 52 29.39 -30.76 -26.88
N ALA A 53 29.55 -31.64 -27.86
CA ALA A 53 28.53 -32.45 -28.48
C ALA A 53 28.11 -33.64 -27.61
N LYS A 54 26.84 -34.03 -27.70
CA LYS A 54 26.39 -35.42 -27.85
C LYS A 54 24.86 -35.47 -27.90
N GLY A 55 24.32 -36.14 -28.93
CA GLY A 55 23.06 -36.85 -28.77
C GLY A 55 22.08 -36.73 -29.93
N PHE A 56 22.05 -37.80 -30.72
CA PHE A 56 20.87 -38.46 -31.29
C PHE A 56 19.93 -37.67 -32.20
N GLY A 57 19.94 -38.08 -33.48
CA GLY A 57 18.88 -37.82 -34.44
C GLY A 57 17.55 -38.43 -33.99
N GLY A 58 16.49 -37.71 -34.30
CA GLY A 58 15.11 -38.11 -34.12
C GLY A 58 14.26 -37.38 -35.14
N ALA A 59 13.40 -38.13 -35.81
CA ALA A 59 12.62 -37.77 -36.99
C ALA A 59 11.85 -36.44 -36.89
N ASN A 60 11.88 -35.67 -37.99
CA ASN A 60 10.94 -34.58 -38.22
C ASN A 60 9.55 -35.16 -38.49
N ASN A 61 8.70 -35.15 -37.47
CA ASN A 61 7.26 -35.27 -37.64
C ASN A 61 6.70 -33.92 -38.07
N THR A 62 6.36 -33.85 -39.34
CA THR A 62 5.45 -32.87 -39.94
C THR A 62 4.07 -33.08 -39.32
N GLY A 63 3.67 -32.21 -38.38
CA GLY A 63 2.37 -32.33 -37.72
C GLY A 63 1.91 -31.02 -37.10
N GLY A 64 0.89 -30.41 -37.73
CA GLY A 64 -0.13 -29.62 -37.04
C GLY A 64 0.32 -28.32 -36.39
N SER A 65 0.57 -27.29 -37.19
CA SER A 65 0.53 -25.90 -36.72
C SER A 65 -0.93 -25.44 -36.65
N GLU A 66 -1.66 -25.88 -35.63
CA GLU A 66 -2.95 -25.30 -35.22
C GLU A 66 -2.85 -24.94 -33.74
N GLY A 67 -2.45 -23.70 -33.45
CA GLY A 67 -2.42 -23.22 -32.07
C GLY A 67 -1.58 -21.98 -31.88
N ASN A 68 -2.03 -20.82 -32.38
CA ASN A 68 -1.59 -19.53 -31.82
C ASN A 68 -2.45 -18.35 -32.30
N VAL A 69 -3.58 -18.09 -31.62
CA VAL A 69 -4.31 -16.81 -31.75
C VAL A 69 -4.73 -16.26 -30.37
N THR A 70 -4.72 -17.07 -29.31
CA THR A 70 -5.17 -16.63 -27.97
C THR A 70 -4.12 -15.84 -27.19
N GLY A 71 -2.82 -16.08 -27.40
CA GLY A 71 -1.76 -15.39 -26.63
C GLY A 71 -1.68 -13.89 -26.88
N GLU A 72 -1.89 -13.42 -28.11
CA GLU A 72 -1.74 -12.00 -28.47
C GLU A 72 -2.83 -11.11 -27.85
N VAL A 73 -4.05 -11.65 -27.69
CA VAL A 73 -5.19 -10.92 -27.12
C VAL A 73 -5.01 -10.67 -25.63
N ASP A 74 -4.36 -11.58 -24.91
CA ASP A 74 -4.17 -11.47 -23.46
C ASP A 74 -3.08 -10.46 -23.09
N PHE A 75 -1.98 -10.39 -23.86
CA PHE A 75 -0.96 -9.33 -23.68
C PHE A 75 -1.52 -7.92 -23.91
N VAL A 76 -2.41 -7.75 -24.89
CA VAL A 76 -3.05 -6.46 -25.16
C VAL A 76 -3.97 -6.03 -24.01
N LYS A 77 -4.70 -6.97 -23.40
CA LYS A 77 -5.56 -6.69 -22.24
C LYS A 77 -4.74 -6.32 -20.99
N GLU A 78 -3.69 -7.08 -20.69
CA GLU A 78 -2.76 -6.80 -19.59
C GLU A 78 -2.16 -5.38 -19.71
N ARG A 79 -1.67 -5.04 -20.92
CA ARG A 79 -1.09 -3.72 -21.19
C ARG A 79 -2.12 -2.59 -21.06
N ARG A 80 -3.37 -2.82 -21.43
CA ARG A 80 -4.47 -1.86 -21.24
C ARG A 80 -4.74 -1.61 -19.76
N LYS A 81 -4.83 -2.68 -18.95
CA LYS A 81 -5.01 -2.56 -17.49
C LYS A 81 -3.87 -1.80 -16.83
N GLN A 82 -2.62 -2.08 -17.20
CA GLN A 82 -1.45 -1.37 -16.70
C GLN A 82 -1.49 0.13 -17.04
N ARG A 83 -1.91 0.46 -18.27
CA ARG A 83 -2.07 1.85 -18.71
C ARG A 83 -3.17 2.55 -17.91
N GLN A 84 -4.34 1.92 -17.76
CA GLN A 84 -5.44 2.45 -16.97
C GLN A 84 -5.03 2.68 -15.51
N ALA A 85 -4.39 1.70 -14.87
CA ALA A 85 -3.84 1.84 -13.52
C ALA A 85 -2.90 3.05 -13.38
N THR A 86 -2.06 3.28 -14.40
CA THR A 86 -1.14 4.43 -14.42
C THR A 86 -1.88 5.77 -14.62
N GLU A 87 -2.92 5.77 -15.46
CA GLU A 87 -3.78 6.95 -15.69
C GLU A 87 -4.53 7.35 -14.41
N VAL A 88 -5.14 6.38 -13.70
CA VAL A 88 -5.81 6.59 -12.41
C VAL A 88 -4.84 7.15 -11.37
N LEU A 89 -3.62 6.61 -11.29
CA LEU A 89 -2.61 7.11 -10.35
C LEU A 89 -2.22 8.56 -10.68
N ALA A 90 -2.03 8.88 -11.97
CA ALA A 90 -1.72 10.23 -12.40
C ALA A 90 -2.86 11.21 -12.09
N GLU A 91 -4.11 10.79 -12.20
CA GLU A 91 -5.27 11.60 -11.87
C GLU A 91 -5.36 11.88 -10.36
N LEU A 92 -5.19 10.85 -9.52
CA LEU A 92 -5.14 11.00 -8.06
C LEU A 92 -4.01 11.93 -7.59
N LEU A 93 -2.85 11.88 -8.27
CA LEU A 93 -1.72 12.76 -7.93
C LEU A 93 -1.98 14.23 -8.32
N LYS A 94 -2.72 14.46 -9.40
CA LYS A 94 -3.11 15.81 -9.87
C LYS A 94 -4.26 16.42 -9.06
N ALA A 95 -5.12 15.58 -8.49
CA ALA A 95 -6.30 16.04 -7.76
C ALA A 95 -5.92 16.89 -6.53
N LYS A 96 -6.62 18.02 -6.37
CA LYS A 96 -6.49 18.89 -5.18
C LYS A 96 -7.03 18.20 -3.93
N ASP A 97 -8.11 17.45 -4.09
CA ASP A 97 -8.71 16.59 -3.06
C ASP A 97 -8.66 15.14 -3.54
N ARG A 98 -7.75 14.37 -2.94
CA ARG A 98 -7.49 12.98 -3.32
C ARG A 98 -8.57 12.02 -2.83
N GLU A 99 -9.24 12.34 -1.72
CA GLU A 99 -10.32 11.49 -1.19
C GLU A 99 -11.56 11.59 -2.08
N ALA A 100 -11.91 12.82 -2.49
CA ALA A 100 -13.02 13.02 -3.42
C ALA A 100 -12.77 12.37 -4.79
N ALA A 101 -11.55 12.50 -5.33
CA ALA A 101 -11.19 11.85 -6.59
C ALA A 101 -11.20 10.31 -6.48
N ALA A 102 -10.69 9.75 -5.39
CA ALA A 102 -10.76 8.32 -5.14
C ALA A 102 -12.21 7.82 -5.03
N ALA A 103 -13.11 8.61 -4.45
CA ALA A 103 -14.53 8.27 -4.34
C ALA A 103 -15.24 8.23 -5.71
N SER A 104 -14.84 9.07 -6.67
CA SER A 104 -15.38 8.98 -8.04
C SER A 104 -14.84 7.80 -8.85
N MET A 105 -13.65 7.31 -8.51
CA MET A 105 -12.96 6.25 -9.27
C MET A 105 -12.94 4.91 -8.54
N ILE A 106 -13.91 4.64 -7.66
CA ILE A 106 -13.92 3.42 -6.85
C ILE A 106 -13.87 2.17 -7.74
N GLU A 107 -14.54 2.15 -8.89
CA GLU A 107 -14.52 0.97 -9.77
C GLU A 107 -13.13 0.71 -10.38
N ASP A 108 -12.38 1.77 -10.69
CA ASP A 108 -11.05 1.70 -11.32
C ASP A 108 -9.91 1.42 -10.33
N LEU A 109 -10.18 1.52 -9.02
CA LEU A 109 -9.25 1.15 -7.96
C LEU A 109 -9.14 -0.38 -7.81
N THR A 110 -8.59 -1.05 -8.82
CA THR A 110 -8.42 -2.51 -8.88
C THR A 110 -7.13 -3.01 -8.20
N GLU A 111 -6.96 -4.32 -8.08
CA GLU A 111 -5.72 -4.92 -7.57
C GLU A 111 -4.51 -4.51 -8.41
N GLU A 112 -4.66 -4.48 -9.74
CA GLU A 112 -3.60 -4.08 -10.67
C GLU A 112 -3.16 -2.62 -10.42
N PHE A 113 -4.11 -1.73 -10.08
CA PHE A 113 -3.79 -0.36 -9.66
C PHE A 113 -2.89 -0.35 -8.42
N PHE A 114 -3.25 -1.09 -7.37
CA PHE A 114 -2.45 -1.12 -6.14
C PHE A 114 -1.08 -1.77 -6.33
N MET A 115 -0.98 -2.80 -7.18
CA MET A 115 0.30 -3.42 -7.55
C MET A 115 1.20 -2.42 -8.27
N MET A 116 0.69 -1.72 -9.28
CA MET A 116 1.44 -0.72 -10.04
C MET A 116 1.88 0.45 -9.17
N ALA A 117 0.98 1.01 -8.35
CA ALA A 117 1.30 2.11 -7.46
C ALA A 117 2.34 1.72 -6.40
N SER A 118 2.31 0.49 -5.89
CA SER A 118 3.34 -0.04 -4.99
C SER A 118 4.70 -0.16 -5.67
N ALA A 119 4.73 -0.62 -6.93
CA ALA A 119 5.96 -0.69 -7.71
C ALA A 119 6.57 0.72 -7.95
N TYR A 120 5.73 1.72 -8.25
CA TYR A 120 6.18 3.11 -8.38
C TYR A 120 6.75 3.67 -7.07
N LEU A 121 6.09 3.38 -5.95
CA LEU A 121 6.56 3.76 -4.63
C LEU A 121 7.92 3.13 -4.31
N ASP A 122 8.12 1.87 -4.63
CA ASP A 122 9.41 1.19 -4.45
C ASP A 122 10.51 1.78 -5.34
N MET A 123 10.21 2.12 -6.59
CA MET A 123 11.15 2.81 -7.49
C MET A 123 11.52 4.20 -6.94
N ALA A 124 10.54 5.00 -6.52
CA ALA A 124 10.78 6.32 -5.95
C ALA A 124 11.61 6.26 -4.65
N LYS A 125 11.40 5.23 -3.80
CA LYS A 125 12.20 4.96 -2.61
C LYS A 125 13.65 4.60 -2.95
N LYS A 126 13.87 3.78 -3.98
CA LYS A 126 15.21 3.41 -4.46
C LYS A 126 15.97 4.62 -5.02
N GLU A 127 15.28 5.52 -5.73
CA GLU A 127 15.84 6.75 -6.28
C GLU A 127 15.97 7.89 -5.25
N LYS A 128 15.53 7.67 -4.00
CA LYS A 128 15.55 8.65 -2.91
C LYS A 128 14.76 9.94 -3.22
N GLN A 129 13.71 9.84 -4.04
CA GLN A 129 12.82 10.96 -4.34
C GLN A 129 11.76 11.11 -3.23
N THR A 130 12.15 11.67 -2.08
CA THR A 130 11.30 11.72 -0.86
C THR A 130 9.98 12.45 -1.06
N GLU A 131 9.94 13.50 -1.90
CA GLU A 131 8.72 14.25 -2.19
C GLU A 131 7.71 13.40 -2.97
N VAL A 132 8.17 12.66 -3.98
CA VAL A 132 7.32 11.78 -4.79
C VAL A 132 6.82 10.61 -3.95
N VAL A 133 7.67 10.03 -3.10
CA VAL A 133 7.26 8.98 -2.16
C VAL A 133 6.11 9.46 -1.28
N ALA A 134 6.22 10.65 -0.67
CA ALA A 134 5.16 11.19 0.17
C ALA A 134 3.86 11.43 -0.62
N GLN A 135 3.96 11.97 -1.84
CA GLN A 135 2.78 12.19 -2.68
C GLN A 135 2.08 10.87 -3.04
N VAL A 136 2.83 9.86 -3.48
CA VAL A 136 2.30 8.54 -3.83
C VAL A 136 1.71 7.84 -2.60
N GLU A 137 2.38 7.92 -1.43
CA GLU A 137 1.86 7.36 -0.18
C GLU A 137 0.53 8.00 0.23
N THR A 138 0.41 9.33 0.14
CA THR A 138 -0.86 10.02 0.46
C THR A 138 -1.98 9.67 -0.52
N ALA A 139 -1.68 9.55 -1.82
CA ALA A 139 -2.65 9.14 -2.83
C ALA A 139 -3.13 7.70 -2.61
N LEU A 140 -2.20 6.78 -2.31
CA LEU A 140 -2.51 5.39 -1.99
C LEU A 140 -3.35 5.26 -0.73
N GLN A 141 -3.06 6.04 0.32
CA GLN A 141 -3.85 6.05 1.55
C GLN A 141 -5.29 6.53 1.30
N ALA A 142 -5.47 7.58 0.49
CA ALA A 142 -6.80 8.06 0.11
C ALA A 142 -7.58 7.00 -0.67
N ALA A 143 -6.95 6.38 -1.67
CA ALA A 143 -7.55 5.29 -2.46
C ALA A 143 -7.94 4.08 -1.60
N LEU A 144 -7.05 3.65 -0.70
CA LEU A 144 -7.33 2.54 0.23
C LEU A 144 -8.49 2.87 1.17
N LYS A 145 -8.56 4.08 1.70
CA LYS A 145 -9.64 4.52 2.59
C LYS A 145 -11.01 4.44 1.92
N GLU A 146 -11.12 4.87 0.67
CA GLU A 146 -12.38 4.75 -0.09
C GLU A 146 -12.71 3.30 -0.41
N LYS A 147 -11.73 2.50 -0.82
CA LYS A 147 -11.94 1.06 -1.06
C LYS A 147 -12.35 0.30 0.19
N GLU A 148 -11.77 0.65 1.34
CA GLU A 148 -12.13 0.05 2.63
C GLU A 148 -13.61 0.25 2.94
N LYS A 149 -14.24 1.35 2.53
CA LYS A 149 -15.69 1.57 2.76
C LYS A 149 -16.56 0.52 2.08
N THR A 150 -16.13 0.00 0.92
CA THR A 150 -16.86 -1.04 0.17
C THR A 150 -16.70 -2.43 0.78
N LEU A 151 -15.75 -2.62 1.70
CA LEU A 151 -15.52 -3.91 2.35
C LEU A 151 -16.58 -4.18 3.42
N ARG A 152 -16.80 -5.46 3.68
CA ARG A 152 -17.64 -5.93 4.79
C ARG A 152 -17.14 -5.38 6.15
N PRO A 153 -18.05 -5.05 7.09
CA PRO A 153 -17.72 -4.47 8.39
C PRO A 153 -16.66 -5.26 9.18
N GLU A 154 -16.72 -6.59 9.14
CA GLU A 154 -15.81 -7.47 9.86
C GLU A 154 -14.38 -7.37 9.31
N ILE A 155 -14.24 -7.24 7.98
CA ILE A 155 -12.94 -7.06 7.31
C ILE A 155 -12.38 -5.66 7.62
N ARG A 156 -13.24 -4.63 7.62
CA ARG A 156 -12.85 -3.26 8.00
C ARG A 156 -12.35 -3.18 9.43
N LEU A 157 -13.02 -3.86 10.36
CA LEU A 157 -12.57 -3.95 11.76
C LEU A 157 -11.22 -4.66 11.85
N LEU A 158 -11.06 -5.80 11.19
CA LEU A 158 -9.80 -6.54 11.21
C LEU A 158 -8.62 -5.71 10.69
N ASN A 159 -8.79 -5.01 9.56
CA ASN A 159 -7.76 -4.15 8.99
C ASN A 159 -7.34 -3.03 9.96
N ARG A 160 -8.30 -2.43 10.69
CA ARG A 160 -8.00 -1.43 11.73
C ARG A 160 -7.25 -2.03 12.92
N LEU A 161 -7.65 -3.21 13.38
CA LEU A 161 -6.97 -3.90 14.49
C LEU A 161 -5.54 -4.33 14.16
N LEU A 162 -5.27 -4.70 12.91
CA LEU A 162 -3.92 -5.04 12.45
C LEU A 162 -2.98 -3.82 12.37
N ARG A 163 -3.54 -2.63 12.12
CA ARG A 163 -2.77 -1.37 12.08
C ARG A 163 -2.54 -0.76 13.46
N ALA A 164 -3.42 -1.03 14.42
CA ALA A 164 -3.32 -0.53 15.78
C ALA A 164 -2.07 -1.07 16.50
N LYS A 165 -1.19 -0.16 16.93
CA LYS A 165 0.11 -0.52 17.52
C LYS A 165 -0.02 -0.93 18.98
N THR A 166 -1.01 -0.38 19.67
CA THR A 166 -1.16 -0.55 21.12
C THR A 166 -2.39 -1.38 21.47
N LYS A 167 -2.33 -2.06 22.62
CA LYS A 167 -3.46 -2.82 23.16
C LYS A 167 -4.66 -1.92 23.51
N ALA A 168 -4.41 -0.73 24.04
CA ALA A 168 -5.45 0.22 24.39
C ALA A 168 -6.23 0.71 23.15
N GLU A 169 -5.51 1.01 22.07
CA GLU A 169 -6.12 1.39 20.78
C GLU A 169 -6.99 0.26 20.21
N ARG A 170 -6.51 -0.99 20.27
CA ARG A 170 -7.31 -2.16 19.85
C ARG A 170 -8.58 -2.34 20.68
N ALA A 171 -8.49 -2.19 22.00
CA ALA A 171 -9.67 -2.28 22.86
C ALA A 171 -10.72 -1.21 22.53
N ALA A 172 -10.29 0.03 22.27
CA ALA A 172 -11.18 1.11 21.85
C ALA A 172 -11.85 0.84 20.49
N LEU A 173 -11.12 0.24 19.54
CA LEU A 173 -11.69 -0.17 18.25
C LEU A 173 -12.70 -1.31 18.40
N LEU A 174 -12.40 -2.31 19.24
CA LEU A 174 -13.30 -3.44 19.50
C LEU A 174 -14.62 -3.00 20.14
N SER A 175 -14.59 -2.03 21.06
CA SER A 175 -15.79 -1.49 21.68
C SER A 175 -16.60 -0.60 20.72
N THR A 176 -15.93 0.21 19.89
CA THR A 176 -16.58 1.06 18.89
C THR A 176 -17.35 0.25 17.85
N ASP A 177 -16.79 -0.88 17.41
CA ASP A 177 -17.36 -1.74 16.38
C ASP A 177 -17.90 -3.07 16.92
N ALA A 178 -18.36 -3.07 18.18
CA ALA A 178 -18.96 -4.22 18.84
C ALA A 178 -20.00 -4.99 17.97
N PRO A 179 -20.86 -4.33 17.16
CA PRO A 179 -21.79 -5.05 16.28
C PRO A 179 -21.10 -5.98 15.27
N SER A 180 -19.88 -5.66 14.84
CA SER A 180 -19.11 -6.49 13.90
C SER A 180 -18.61 -7.80 14.54
N LEU A 181 -18.52 -7.86 15.88
CA LEU A 181 -18.10 -9.05 16.63
C LEU A 181 -19.25 -10.06 16.81
N THR A 182 -20.49 -9.57 16.85
CA THR A 182 -21.70 -10.36 17.04
C THR A 182 -22.42 -10.67 15.72
N SER A 183 -21.99 -10.05 14.63
CA SER A 183 -22.52 -10.30 13.27
C SER A 183 -22.39 -11.78 12.85
N ASP A 184 -23.40 -12.26 12.12
CA ASP A 184 -23.48 -13.55 11.41
C ASP A 184 -22.64 -14.70 11.97
N LYS A 185 -23.17 -15.40 12.99
CA LYS A 185 -22.61 -16.67 13.52
C LYS A 185 -21.11 -16.59 13.92
N GLY A 186 -20.58 -15.40 14.18
CA GLY A 186 -19.16 -15.21 14.51
C GLY A 186 -18.24 -15.25 13.30
N TYR A 187 -18.70 -14.80 12.12
CA TYR A 187 -17.91 -14.73 10.89
C TYR A 187 -16.53 -14.08 11.09
N PHE A 188 -16.46 -13.01 11.89
CA PHE A 188 -15.19 -12.35 12.26
C PHE A 188 -14.17 -13.34 12.86
N PHE A 189 -14.58 -14.22 13.76
CA PHE A 189 -13.69 -15.20 14.39
C PHE A 189 -13.28 -16.31 13.41
N THR A 190 -14.20 -16.74 12.53
CA THR A 190 -13.88 -17.70 11.46
C THR A 190 -12.85 -17.12 10.48
N LEU A 191 -13.01 -15.84 10.11
CA LEU A 191 -12.06 -15.12 9.26
C LEU A 191 -10.68 -15.04 9.92
N LEU A 192 -10.61 -14.62 11.18
CA LEU A 192 -9.37 -14.56 11.96
C LEU A 192 -8.65 -15.91 12.01
N GLU A 193 -9.39 -16.99 12.27
CA GLU A 193 -8.81 -18.33 12.35
C GLU A 193 -8.29 -18.83 11.01
N ARG A 194 -9.04 -18.59 9.93
CA ARG A 194 -8.58 -18.92 8.57
C ARG A 194 -7.29 -18.17 8.24
N MET A 195 -7.24 -16.86 8.47
CA MET A 195 -6.05 -16.05 8.21
C MET A 195 -4.84 -16.51 9.05
N ALA A 196 -5.04 -16.81 10.33
CA ALA A 196 -3.97 -17.33 11.18
C ALA A 196 -3.40 -18.65 10.63
N LYS A 197 -4.26 -19.58 10.22
CA LYS A 197 -3.85 -20.85 9.60
C LYS A 197 -3.13 -20.64 8.27
N ASP A 198 -3.60 -19.72 7.44
CA ASP A 198 -2.98 -19.41 6.15
C ASP A 198 -1.58 -18.82 6.33
N VAL A 199 -1.37 -17.96 7.34
CA VAL A 199 -0.04 -17.41 7.68
C VAL A 199 0.85 -18.48 8.31
N GLU A 200 0.32 -19.37 9.14
CA GLU A 200 1.08 -20.49 9.74
C GLU A 200 1.62 -21.48 8.69
N ARG A 201 0.94 -21.61 7.54
CA ARG A 201 1.38 -22.45 6.41
C ARG A 201 2.54 -21.86 5.60
N GLN A 202 2.82 -20.57 5.73
CA GLN A 202 3.93 -19.93 5.04
C GLN A 202 5.27 -20.36 5.64
N PRO A 203 6.39 -20.31 4.87
CA PRO A 203 7.72 -20.59 5.39
C PRO A 203 8.05 -19.77 6.63
N ALA A 204 8.67 -20.43 7.62
CA ALA A 204 8.92 -19.83 8.92
C ALA A 204 9.86 -18.62 8.81
N ASN A 205 9.32 -17.42 9.06
CA ASN A 205 10.03 -16.15 9.00
C ASN A 205 9.75 -15.32 10.26
N GLN A 206 10.63 -14.37 10.60
CA GLN A 206 10.41 -13.50 11.76
C GLN A 206 9.07 -12.73 11.66
N LYS A 207 8.80 -12.15 10.49
CA LYS A 207 7.53 -11.45 10.19
C LYS A 207 6.30 -12.35 10.33
N GLN A 208 6.43 -13.63 9.98
CA GLN A 208 5.35 -14.59 10.09
C GLN A 208 5.00 -14.85 11.57
N LYS A 209 6.01 -15.07 12.42
CA LYS A 209 5.81 -15.27 13.87
C LYS A 209 5.15 -14.05 14.52
N GLU A 210 5.59 -12.84 14.16
CA GLU A 210 5.03 -11.59 14.64
C GLU A 210 3.55 -11.46 14.25
N LEU A 211 3.21 -11.72 12.99
CA LEU A 211 1.84 -11.62 12.50
C LEU A 211 0.92 -12.66 13.14
N VAL A 212 1.37 -13.91 13.30
CA VAL A 212 0.60 -14.96 13.98
C VAL A 212 0.37 -14.61 15.45
N SER A 213 1.39 -14.09 16.13
CA SER A 213 1.27 -13.61 17.52
C SER A 213 0.24 -12.48 17.62
N GLN A 214 0.29 -11.51 16.71
CA GLN A 214 -0.66 -10.40 16.66
C GLN A 214 -2.10 -10.89 16.41
N LEU A 215 -2.31 -11.78 15.45
CA LEU A 215 -3.63 -12.36 15.16
C LEU A 215 -4.20 -13.14 16.36
N LYS A 216 -3.35 -13.90 17.07
CA LYS A 216 -3.74 -14.63 18.30
C LYS A 216 -4.09 -13.65 19.43
N ALA A 217 -3.34 -12.58 19.60
CA ALA A 217 -3.64 -11.53 20.58
C ALA A 217 -4.96 -10.82 20.28
N ILE A 218 -5.22 -10.49 19.01
CA ILE A 218 -6.50 -9.91 18.57
C ILE A 218 -7.65 -10.88 18.85
N LYS A 219 -7.47 -12.18 18.57
CA LYS A 219 -8.48 -13.21 18.85
C LYS A 219 -8.84 -13.25 20.34
N THR A 220 -7.84 -13.30 21.23
CA THR A 220 -8.09 -13.36 22.69
C THR A 220 -8.73 -12.09 23.23
N GLU A 221 -8.28 -10.91 22.77
CA GLU A 221 -8.87 -9.61 23.10
C GLU A 221 -10.34 -9.53 22.64
N ALA A 222 -10.63 -9.92 21.39
CA ALA A 222 -11.98 -9.89 20.84
C ALA A 222 -12.93 -10.91 21.51
N THR A 223 -12.44 -12.10 21.88
CA THR A 223 -13.24 -13.09 22.63
C THR A 223 -13.60 -12.57 24.02
N ARG A 224 -12.67 -11.88 24.69
CA ARG A 224 -12.94 -11.25 25.99
C ARG A 224 -14.00 -10.17 25.87
N GLU A 225 -13.88 -9.28 24.87
CA GLU A 225 -14.86 -8.21 24.65
C GLU A 225 -16.25 -8.76 24.34
N ARG A 226 -16.34 -9.78 23.48
CA ARG A 226 -17.61 -10.47 23.21
C ARG A 226 -18.23 -11.07 24.48
N GLY A 227 -17.42 -11.64 25.35
CA GLY A 227 -17.87 -12.18 26.63
C GLY A 227 -18.39 -11.11 27.60
N SER A 228 -17.97 -9.85 27.46
CA SER A 228 -18.47 -8.74 28.28
C SER A 228 -19.77 -8.12 27.75
N LEU A 229 -20.15 -8.42 26.51
CA LEU A 229 -21.38 -7.95 25.88
C LEU A 229 -22.60 -8.86 26.12
N ASN A 230 -22.36 -10.08 26.60
CA ASN A 230 -23.38 -11.07 26.97
C ASN A 230 -23.57 -11.10 28.48
#